data_AF-A0A9D2IM26-F1
#
_entry.id   AF-A0A9D2IM26-F1
#
_cell.length_a   1.000
_cell.length_b   1.000
_cell.length_c   1.000
_cell.angle_alpha   90.00
_cell.angle_beta   90.00
_cell.angle_gamma   90.00
#
_symmetry.space_group_name_H-M   'P 1'
#
loop_
_entity.id
_entity.type
_entity.pdbx_description
1 polymer ?
#
loop_
_entity_poly.entity_id
_entity_poly.type
_entity_poly.pdbx_seq_one_letter_code
_entity_poly.pdbx_strand_id
1 'polypeptide(L)'
;ITYVSVLERTKEIGILKSIGASKKDISRVFNAETLIVGFAAGMFGILVSLLLTLPINAILQSITGIANVAQMPIVGAVVLVLLSMALTLIAGLIPSKIAARKDPVVALRSE
;
A
#
# COMPACT_ATOMS: atom_id res chain seq x y z
N ILE A 1 5.04 1.06 8.33
CA ILE A 1 4.78 -0.39 8.53
C ILE A 1 5.86 -1.22 7.86
N THR A 2 6.09 -1.08 6.55
CA THR A 2 7.11 -1.83 5.80
C THR A 2 8.52 -1.78 6.40
N TYR A 3 8.99 -0.63 6.90
CA TYR A 3 10.31 -0.56 7.56
C TYR A 3 10.38 -1.34 8.88
N VAL A 4 9.33 -1.27 9.70
CA VAL A 4 9.25 -1.99 10.99
C VAL A 4 9.13 -3.49 10.76
N SER A 5 8.31 -3.91 9.79
CA SER A 5 8.16 -5.31 9.42
C SER A 5 9.48 -5.93 8.92
N VAL A 6 10.30 -5.17 8.18
CA VAL A 6 11.63 -5.63 7.77
C VAL A 6 12.56 -5.85 8.96
N LEU A 7 12.46 -5.03 10.00
CA LEU A 7 13.26 -5.19 11.22
C LEU A 7 12.78 -6.39 12.04
N GLU A 8 11.46 -6.54 12.23
CA GLU A 8 10.87 -7.66 12.97
C GLU A 8 11.07 -9.02 12.26
N ARG A 9 11.09 -9.03 10.93
CA ARG A 9 11.29 -10.23 10.10
C ARG A 9 12.73 -10.45 9.62
N THR A 10 13.71 -9.82 10.25
CA THR A 10 15.13 -9.95 9.85
C THR A 10 15.59 -11.42 9.85
N LYS A 11 15.16 -12.22 10.83
CA LYS A 11 15.47 -13.67 10.93
C LYS A 11 14.87 -14.47 9.76
N GLU A 12 13.61 -14.21 9.40
CA GLU A 12 12.93 -14.85 8.26
C GLU A 12 13.64 -14.54 6.93
N ILE A 13 14.06 -13.28 6.72
CA ILE A 13 14.83 -12.86 5.55
C ILE A 13 16.20 -13.55 5.51
N GLY A 14 16.84 -13.69 6.68
CA GLY A 14 18.10 -14.43 6.84
C GLY A 14 17.96 -15.90 6.44
N ILE A 15 16.90 -16.56 6.91
CA ILE A 15 16.57 -17.95 6.57
C ILE A 15 16.33 -18.10 5.07
N LEU A 16 15.47 -17.27 4.48
CA LEU A 16 15.18 -17.27 3.03
C LEU A 16 16.45 -17.08 2.20
N LYS A 17 17.35 -16.18 2.61
CA LYS A 17 18.64 -16.01 1.91
C LYS A 17 19.60 -17.18 2.10
N SER A 18 19.62 -17.82 3.28
CA SER A 18 20.47 -18.99 3.52
C SER A 18 20.06 -20.22 2.73
N ILE A 19 18.77 -20.34 2.36
CA ILE A 19 18.29 -21.38 1.44
C ILE A 19 18.42 -21.00 -0.05
N GLY A 20 19.03 -19.84 -0.35
CA GLY A 20 19.37 -19.43 -1.71
C GLY A 20 18.47 -18.36 -2.35
N ALA A 21 17.53 -17.74 -1.61
CA ALA A 21 16.71 -16.66 -2.16
C ALA A 21 17.57 -15.48 -2.59
N SER A 22 17.40 -15.01 -3.82
CA SER A 22 18.18 -13.89 -4.34
C SER A 22 17.71 -12.57 -3.73
N LYS A 23 18.57 -11.54 -3.79
CA LYS A 23 18.20 -10.17 -3.38
C LYS A 23 16.95 -9.67 -4.13
N LYS A 24 16.76 -10.10 -5.39
CA LYS A 24 15.60 -9.73 -6.20
C LYS A 24 14.31 -10.39 -5.71
N ASP A 25 14.38 -11.63 -5.23
CA ASP A 25 13.20 -12.34 -4.74
C ASP A 25 12.68 -11.71 -3.46
N ILE A 26 13.58 -11.37 -2.53
CA ILE A 26 13.23 -10.62 -1.32
C ILE A 26 12.58 -9.27 -1.69
N SER A 27 13.19 -8.48 -2.57
CA SER A 27 12.59 -7.20 -2.99
C SER A 27 11.23 -7.36 -3.69
N ARG A 28 11.03 -8.43 -4.47
CA ARG A 28 9.75 -8.70 -5.13
C ARG A 28 8.63 -8.98 -4.12
N VAL A 29 8.92 -9.76 -3.08
CA VAL A 29 7.93 -10.05 -2.02
C VAL A 29 7.49 -8.77 -1.32
N PHE A 30 8.43 -7.94 -0.88
CA PHE A 30 8.09 -6.67 -0.22
C PHE A 30 7.38 -5.69 -1.16
N ASN A 31 7.76 -5.64 -2.43
CA ASN A 31 7.05 -4.82 -3.42
C ASN A 31 5.62 -5.33 -3.66
N ALA A 32 5.41 -6.65 -3.69
CA ALA A 32 4.09 -7.25 -3.82
C ALA A 32 3.22 -6.95 -2.60
N GLU A 33 3.76 -7.05 -1.39
CA GLU A 33 3.06 -6.66 -0.15
C GLU A 33 2.64 -5.19 -0.20
N THR A 34 3.56 -4.31 -0.61
CA THR A 34 3.30 -2.87 -0.77
C THR A 34 2.20 -2.60 -1.82
N LEU A 35 2.20 -3.34 -2.94
CA LEU A 35 1.16 -3.25 -3.97
C LEU A 35 -0.20 -3.66 -3.45
N ILE A 36 -0.28 -4.79 -2.74
CA ILE A 36 -1.53 -5.30 -2.17
C ILE A 36 -2.10 -4.30 -1.18
N VAL A 37 -1.25 -3.74 -0.30
CA VAL A 37 -1.66 -2.71 0.66
C VAL A 37 -2.14 -1.45 -0.06
N GLY A 38 -1.42 -0.97 -1.07
CA GLY A 38 -1.81 0.22 -1.85
C GLY A 38 -3.12 0.03 -2.60
N PHE A 39 -3.34 -1.16 -3.17
CA PHE A 39 -4.58 -1.50 -3.85
C PHE A 39 -5.76 -1.58 -2.86
N ALA A 40 -5.58 -2.26 -1.74
CA ALA A 40 -6.59 -2.35 -0.69
C ALA A 40 -6.96 -0.97 -0.14
N ALA A 41 -5.97 -0.11 0.13
CA ALA A 41 -6.19 1.26 0.57
C ALA A 41 -6.94 2.11 -0.48
N GLY A 42 -6.57 1.98 -1.76
CA GLY A 42 -7.27 2.65 -2.87
C GLY A 42 -8.74 2.22 -2.99
N MET A 43 -9.01 0.91 -2.93
CA MET A 43 -10.38 0.38 -2.91
C MET A 43 -11.18 0.90 -1.71
N PHE A 44 -10.56 0.89 -0.53
CA PHE A 44 -11.21 1.38 0.69
C PHE A 44 -11.51 2.88 0.59
N GLY A 45 -10.60 3.65 0.00
CA GLY A 45 -10.79 5.08 -0.29
C GLY A 45 -12.01 5.32 -1.18
N ILE A 46 -12.16 4.59 -2.30
CA ILE A 46 -13.35 4.67 -3.16
C ILE A 46 -14.61 4.36 -2.37
N LEU A 47 -14.60 3.27 -1.59
CA LEU A 47 -15.78 2.81 -0.85
C LEU A 47 -16.23 3.85 0.18
N VAL A 48 -15.28 4.45 0.91
CA VAL A 48 -15.55 5.53 1.85
C VAL A 48 -16.05 6.79 1.12
N SER A 49 -15.46 7.16 -0.01
CA SER A 49 -15.93 8.31 -0.81
C SER A 49 -17.37 8.11 -1.32
N LEU A 50 -17.73 6.91 -1.78
CA LEU A 50 -19.10 6.59 -2.19
C LEU A 50 -20.09 6.70 -1.03
N LEU A 51 -19.73 6.16 0.15
CA LEU A 51 -20.57 6.27 1.34
C LEU A 51 -20.74 7.71 1.81
N LEU A 52 -19.70 8.54 1.75
CA LEU A 52 -19.75 9.96 2.10
C LEU A 52 -20.54 10.80 1.09
N THR A 53 -20.56 10.39 -0.17
CA THR A 53 -21.29 11.09 -1.23
C THR A 53 -22.81 11.08 -0.97
N LEU A 54 -23.35 10.07 -0.29
CA LEU A 54 -24.77 9.96 0.07
C LEU A 54 -25.25 11.08 1.01
N PRO A 55 -24.69 11.25 2.24
CA PRO A 55 -25.09 12.34 3.12
C PRO A 55 -24.73 13.72 2.55
N ILE A 56 -23.61 13.84 1.83
CA ILE A 56 -23.22 15.11 1.19
C ILE A 56 -24.28 15.53 0.17
N ASN A 57 -24.74 14.62 -0.70
CA ASN A 57 -25.80 14.94 -1.66
C ASN A 57 -27.13 15.25 -0.98
N ALA A 58 -27.46 14.59 0.15
CA ALA A 58 -28.68 14.88 0.91
C ALA A 58 -28.66 16.31 1.51
N ILE A 59 -27.51 16.74 2.03
CA ILE A 59 -27.32 18.10 2.57
C ILE A 59 -27.28 19.13 1.44
N LEU A 60 -26.62 18.83 0.31
CA LEU A 60 -26.59 19.76 -0.82
C LEU A 60 -27.97 19.96 -1.45
N GLN A 61 -28.79 18.91 -1.53
CA GLN A 61 -30.16 18.99 -2.02
C GLN A 61 -31.03 19.89 -1.14
N SER A 62 -30.89 19.81 0.19
CA SER A 62 -31.69 20.65 1.09
C SER A 62 -31.30 22.14 1.05
N ILE A 63 -30.05 22.46 0.69
CA ILE A 63 -29.55 23.83 0.63
C ILE A 63 -29.72 24.46 -0.76
N THR A 64 -29.45 23.71 -1.82
CA THR A 64 -29.36 24.24 -3.19
C THR A 64 -30.54 23.86 -4.10
N GLY A 65 -31.37 22.89 -3.68
CA GLY A 65 -32.50 22.38 -4.47
C GLY A 65 -32.10 21.57 -5.71
N ILE A 66 -30.80 21.40 -5.99
CA ILE A 66 -30.28 20.64 -7.13
C ILE A 66 -29.88 19.24 -6.66
N ALA A 67 -30.52 18.22 -7.22
CA ALA A 67 -30.15 16.83 -6.99
C ALA A 67 -28.88 16.46 -7.78
N ASN A 68 -28.06 15.57 -7.21
CA ASN A 68 -27.00 14.86 -7.92
C ASN A 68 -25.75 15.68 -8.30
N VAL A 69 -25.40 16.70 -7.50
CA VAL A 69 -24.23 17.57 -7.77
C VAL A 69 -22.90 16.88 -7.48
N ALA A 70 -22.82 16.10 -6.39
CA ALA A 70 -21.63 15.32 -6.10
C ALA A 70 -21.72 13.96 -6.82
N GLN A 71 -21.39 13.94 -8.11
CA GLN A 71 -21.13 12.70 -8.83
C GLN A 71 -19.64 12.40 -8.78
N MET A 72 -19.28 11.20 -8.34
CA MET A 72 -17.90 10.76 -8.42
C MET A 72 -17.65 10.20 -9.82
N PRO A 73 -16.92 10.90 -10.71
CA PRO A 73 -16.63 10.39 -12.03
C PRO A 73 -15.76 9.13 -11.91
N ILE A 74 -16.09 8.09 -12.69
CA ILE A 74 -15.35 6.82 -12.72
C ILE A 74 -13.85 7.06 -12.97
N VAL A 75 -13.53 8.06 -13.82
CA VAL A 75 -12.15 8.48 -14.09
C VAL A 75 -11.44 8.97 -12.81
N GLY A 76 -12.11 9.76 -11.98
CA GLY A 76 -11.55 10.25 -10.72
C GLY A 76 -11.27 9.12 -9.73
N ALA A 77 -12.18 8.14 -9.64
CA ALA A 77 -12.01 6.96 -8.79
C ALA A 77 -10.78 6.12 -9.21
N VAL A 78 -10.61 5.88 -10.52
CA VAL A 78 -9.46 5.16 -11.06
C VAL A 78 -8.16 5.91 -10.79
N VAL A 79 -8.13 7.24 -11.00
CA VAL A 79 -6.95 8.07 -10.70
C VAL A 79 -6.59 8.01 -9.23
N LEU A 80 -7.58 8.02 -8.32
CA LEU A 80 -7.36 7.94 -6.88
C LEU A 80 -6.70 6.62 -6.47
N VAL A 81 -7.15 5.50 -7.04
CA VAL A 81 -6.53 4.19 -6.82
C VAL A 81 -5.10 4.16 -7.36
N LEU A 82 -4.88 4.66 -8.58
CA LEU A 82 -3.55 4.69 -9.18
C LEU A 82 -2.59 5.56 -8.37
N LEU A 83 -3.03 6.73 -7.89
CA LEU A 83 -2.23 7.58 -7.01
C LEU A 83 -1.93 6.91 -5.68
N SER A 84 -2.92 6.25 -5.06
CA SER A 84 -2.72 5.50 -3.82
C SER A 84 -1.68 4.39 -3.99
N MET A 85 -1.80 3.60 -5.07
CA MET A 85 -0.83 2.56 -5.39
C MET A 85 0.56 3.14 -5.65
N ALA A 86 0.66 4.22 -6.42
CA ALA A 86 1.93 4.87 -6.75
C ALA A 86 2.65 5.40 -5.50
N LEU A 87 1.94 6.14 -4.63
CA LEU A 87 2.49 6.67 -3.39
C LEU A 87 2.93 5.54 -2.44
N THR A 88 2.09 4.51 -2.29
CA THR A 88 2.40 3.36 -1.43
C THR A 88 3.62 2.61 -1.96
N LEU A 89 3.69 2.35 -3.26
CA LEU A 89 4.85 1.77 -3.93
C LEU A 89 6.12 2.57 -3.66
N ILE A 90 6.11 3.87 -3.93
CA ILE A 90 7.27 4.76 -3.74
C ILE A 90 7.76 4.68 -2.29
N ALA A 91 6.83 4.70 -1.33
CA ALA A 91 7.16 4.55 0.09
C ALA A 91 7.74 3.16 0.43
N GLY A 92 7.30 2.08 -0.23
CA GLY A 92 7.78 0.71 -0.02
C GLY A 92 9.08 0.35 -0.74
N LEU A 93 9.48 1.10 -1.78
CA LEU A 93 10.72 0.83 -2.52
C LEU A 93 11.98 0.95 -1.66
N ILE A 94 12.02 1.94 -0.76
CA ILE A 94 13.15 2.16 0.16
C ILE A 94 13.32 0.98 1.13
N PRO A 95 12.31 0.57 1.94
CA PRO A 95 12.44 -0.56 2.85
C PRO A 95 12.65 -1.89 2.13
N SER A 96 12.02 -2.11 0.97
CA SER A 96 12.25 -3.30 0.13
C SER A 96 13.71 -3.46 -0.28
N LYS A 97 14.38 -2.36 -0.64
CA LYS A 97 15.81 -2.34 -0.98
C LYS A 97 16.70 -2.59 0.24
N ILE A 98 16.31 -2.08 1.41
CA ILE A 98 17.01 -2.32 2.67
C ILE A 98 16.92 -3.81 3.06
N ALA A 99 15.72 -4.41 2.98
CA ALA A 99 15.48 -5.83 3.25
C ALA A 99 16.34 -6.74 2.35
N ALA A 100 16.33 -6.47 1.05
CA ALA A 100 17.11 -7.23 0.07
C ALA A 100 18.63 -7.11 0.26
N ARG A 101 19.11 -6.07 0.94
CA ARG A 101 20.55 -5.86 1.23
C ARG A 101 20.99 -6.37 2.60
N LYS A 102 20.08 -6.79 3.49
CA LYS A 102 20.45 -7.39 4.78
C LYS A 102 21.31 -8.64 4.59
N ASP A 103 22.40 -8.72 5.34
CA ASP A 103 23.33 -9.85 5.29
C ASP A 103 22.75 -11.04 6.08
N PRO A 104 22.60 -12.24 5.48
CA PRO A 104 22.08 -13.41 6.17
C PRO A 104 22.95 -13.83 7.36
N VAL A 105 24.27 -13.62 7.31
CA VAL A 105 25.18 -13.99 8.39
C VAL A 105 24.92 -13.12 9.62
N VAL A 106 24.73 -11.81 9.43
CA VAL A 106 24.40 -10.89 10.52
C VAL A 106 22.98 -11.13 11.05
N ALA A 107 22.03 -11.50 10.17
CA ALA A 107 20.65 -11.80 10.54
C ALA A 107 20.48 -13.09 11.36
N LEU A 108 21.37 -14.08 11.17
CA LEU A 108 21.36 -15.35 11.90
C LEU A 108 22.25 -15.33 13.15
N ARG A 109 23.24 -14.42 13.19
CA ARG A 109 24.18 -14.24 14.31
C ARG A 109 23.75 -13.17 15.31
N SER A 110 22.59 -12.55 15.12
CA SER A 110 22.02 -11.58 16.08
C SER A 110 21.42 -12.24 17.35
N GLU A 111 21.94 -13.41 17.71
CA GLU A 111 21.89 -14.04 19.03
C GLU A 111 23.26 -14.72 19.26
#